data_AF-A0A564WMF3-F1
#
_entry.id   AF-A0A564WMF3-F1
#
_cell.length_a   1.000
_cell.length_b   1.000
_cell.length_c   1.000
_cell.angle_alpha   90.00
_cell.angle_beta   90.00
_cell.angle_gamma   90.00
#
_symmetry.space_group_name_H-M   'P 1'
#
loop_
_entity.id
_entity.type
_entity.pdbx_description
1 polymer ?
#
loop_
_entity_poly.entity_id
_entity_poly.type
_entity_poly.pdbx_seq_one_letter_code
_entity_poly.pdbx_strand_id
1 'polypeptide(L)'
;MSDTTNYTDEQEIVDQKAIELAEDFSYDGYQVVRRELFAHLREPAVVIRRDSVTFNTACIAGLDDAVYIQILVNQENKRMVVRKCEENDKDALRWCVAKPDKRKSRKMTNKIFSAMMYEMMGWNLDCRYKILGHKISFEGETIYVFDLMETEIYLDTKGKRQKKNAENQESAESSNNNIERTSLSNASEDNTSTEEINKKTRTPFYPKEWKDSFGLPVEEHRKALEINMLKGYAEFTTPK
;
A
#
# COMPACT_ATOMS: atom_id res chain seq x y z
N MET A 1 -38.12 -9.89 -55.93
CA MET A 1 -37.57 -8.96 -54.91
C MET A 1 -38.37 -9.15 -53.64
N SER A 2 -37.90 -10.05 -52.77
CA SER A 2 -38.40 -10.22 -51.40
C SER A 2 -37.43 -11.17 -50.69
N ASP A 3 -36.22 -10.67 -50.45
CA ASP A 3 -35.28 -11.32 -49.53
C ASP A 3 -35.87 -11.20 -48.12
N THR A 4 -36.34 -12.33 -47.61
CA THR A 4 -36.71 -12.46 -46.20
C THR A 4 -35.44 -12.85 -45.48
N THR A 5 -34.77 -11.86 -44.89
CA THR A 5 -33.65 -12.08 -43.98
C THR A 5 -34.18 -12.77 -42.73
N ASN A 6 -33.86 -14.05 -42.59
CA ASN A 6 -33.96 -14.78 -41.33
C ASN A 6 -33.02 -14.09 -40.32
N TYR A 7 -33.60 -13.25 -39.46
CA TYR A 7 -32.99 -12.91 -38.19
C TYR A 7 -32.83 -14.21 -37.42
N THR A 8 -31.60 -14.68 -37.31
CA THR A 8 -31.27 -15.81 -36.47
C THR A 8 -31.23 -15.27 -35.05
N ASP A 9 -32.25 -15.59 -34.26
CA ASP A 9 -32.25 -15.41 -32.82
C ASP A 9 -31.01 -16.12 -32.27
N GLU A 10 -30.05 -15.33 -31.76
CA GLU A 10 -29.02 -15.84 -30.87
C GLU A 10 -29.69 -16.19 -29.55
N GLN A 11 -30.32 -17.36 -29.51
CA GLN A 11 -30.85 -17.95 -28.29
C GLN A 11 -29.67 -18.07 -27.31
N GLU A 12 -29.68 -17.26 -26.25
CA GLU A 12 -28.81 -17.43 -25.09
C GLU A 12 -28.82 -18.90 -24.70
N ILE A 13 -27.68 -19.58 -24.84
CA ILE A 13 -27.47 -20.90 -24.28
C ILE A 13 -27.42 -20.67 -22.77
N VAL A 14 -28.59 -20.69 -22.13
CA VAL A 14 -28.71 -20.57 -20.68
C VAL A 14 -27.98 -21.78 -20.08
N ASP A 15 -26.91 -21.51 -19.34
CA ASP A 15 -26.12 -22.55 -18.67
C ASP A 15 -27.00 -23.24 -17.63
N GLN A 16 -27.43 -24.47 -17.89
CA GLN A 16 -28.26 -25.28 -17.00
C GLN A 16 -27.67 -25.35 -15.57
N LYS A 17 -26.34 -25.33 -15.45
CA LYS A 17 -25.64 -25.31 -14.16
C LYS A 17 -25.83 -23.99 -13.40
N ALA A 18 -25.95 -22.86 -14.12
CA ALA A 18 -26.21 -21.57 -13.50
C ALA A 18 -27.65 -21.48 -12.95
N ILE A 19 -28.61 -22.11 -13.63
CA ILE A 19 -29.99 -22.20 -13.14
C ILE A 19 -30.04 -23.01 -11.84
N GLU A 20 -29.42 -24.20 -11.82
CA GLU A 20 -29.36 -25.06 -10.63
C GLU A 20 -28.70 -24.36 -9.44
N LEU A 21 -27.58 -23.66 -9.67
CA LEU A 21 -26.88 -22.91 -8.62
C LEU A 21 -27.67 -21.70 -8.11
N ALA A 22 -28.62 -21.17 -8.89
CA ALA A 22 -29.42 -20.01 -8.48
C ALA A 22 -30.62 -20.40 -7.61
N GLU A 23 -31.12 -21.64 -7.72
CA GLU A 23 -32.30 -22.10 -6.98
C GLU A 23 -32.06 -22.21 -5.47
N ASP A 24 -30.84 -22.55 -5.04
CA ASP A 24 -30.47 -22.74 -3.63
C ASP A 24 -29.41 -21.75 -3.13
N PHE A 25 -29.09 -20.72 -3.92
CA PHE A 25 -28.05 -19.76 -3.57
C PHE A 25 -28.39 -18.95 -2.31
N SER A 26 -27.48 -19.00 -1.34
CA SER A 26 -27.41 -18.07 -0.21
C SER A 26 -25.98 -17.56 -0.04
N TYR A 27 -25.83 -16.35 0.47
CA TYR A 27 -24.53 -15.82 0.90
C TYR A 27 -24.04 -16.42 2.23
N ASP A 28 -24.80 -17.33 2.84
CA ASP A 28 -24.42 -18.00 4.08
C ASP A 28 -23.11 -18.79 3.91
N GLY A 29 -22.19 -18.61 4.86
CA GLY A 29 -20.86 -19.22 4.81
C GLY A 29 -19.87 -18.54 3.85
N TYR A 30 -20.31 -17.59 3.02
CA TYR A 30 -19.41 -16.79 2.19
C TYR A 30 -18.78 -15.64 2.99
N GLN A 31 -17.54 -15.31 2.64
CA GLN A 31 -16.80 -14.18 3.19
C GLN A 31 -16.54 -13.15 2.10
N VAL A 32 -16.66 -11.87 2.44
CA VAL A 32 -16.18 -10.80 1.58
C VAL A 32 -14.66 -10.80 1.67
N VAL A 33 -14.03 -11.11 0.53
CA VAL A 33 -12.57 -11.12 0.43
C VAL A 33 -12.07 -9.69 0.61
N ARG A 34 -11.14 -9.51 1.56
CA ARG A 34 -10.49 -8.22 1.78
C ARG A 34 -9.80 -7.76 0.51
N ARG A 35 -10.07 -6.51 0.12
CA ARG A 35 -9.52 -5.91 -1.12
C ARG A 35 -8.01 -6.05 -1.12
N GLU A 36 -7.39 -5.83 0.03
CA GLU A 36 -5.97 -5.94 0.39
C GLU A 36 -5.30 -7.28 0.05
N LEU A 37 -6.07 -8.34 -0.23
CA LEU A 37 -5.55 -9.63 -0.69
C LEU A 37 -5.20 -9.61 -2.20
N PHE A 38 -5.56 -8.57 -2.94
CA PHE A 38 -5.33 -8.45 -4.38
C PHE A 38 -4.21 -7.45 -4.73
N ALA A 39 -3.71 -7.53 -5.97
CA ALA A 39 -2.62 -6.65 -6.44
C ALA A 39 -3.13 -5.25 -6.83
N HIS A 40 -2.96 -4.27 -5.95
CA HIS A 40 -3.38 -2.87 -6.19
C HIS A 40 -2.34 -2.03 -6.94
N LEU A 41 -2.09 -2.36 -8.21
CA LEU A 41 -1.10 -1.66 -9.03
C LEU A 41 -1.55 -0.27 -9.51
N ARG A 42 -2.86 -0.07 -9.72
CA ARG A 42 -3.43 1.15 -10.31
C ARG A 42 -4.11 2.07 -9.30
N GLU A 43 -4.31 1.61 -8.08
CA GLU A 43 -4.96 2.40 -7.04
C GLU A 43 -3.93 3.28 -6.34
N PRO A 44 -4.28 4.52 -5.94
CA PRO A 44 -3.43 5.34 -5.10
C PRO A 44 -3.02 4.56 -3.84
N ALA A 45 -1.73 4.52 -3.53
CA ALA A 45 -1.26 3.82 -2.34
C ALA A 45 -0.05 4.50 -1.73
N VAL A 46 0.04 4.43 -0.41
CA VAL A 46 1.16 4.93 0.38
C VAL A 46 1.79 3.78 1.16
N VAL A 47 3.12 3.73 1.19
CA VAL A 47 3.88 2.80 2.01
C VAL A 47 4.60 3.58 3.11
N ILE A 48 4.30 3.25 4.36
CA ILE A 48 4.91 3.82 5.57
C ILE A 48 5.87 2.79 6.18
N ARG A 49 7.14 3.15 6.19
CA ARG A 49 8.23 2.45 6.89
C ARG A 49 8.59 3.23 8.15
N ARG A 50 9.38 2.59 9.01
CA ARG A 50 9.89 3.18 10.25
C ARG A 50 10.60 4.55 10.06
N ASP A 51 11.18 4.80 8.90
CA ASP A 51 11.97 6.02 8.64
C ASP A 51 11.54 6.78 7.39
N SER A 52 10.52 6.31 6.68
CA SER A 52 10.18 6.86 5.38
C SER A 52 8.74 6.60 4.93
N VAL A 53 8.27 7.48 4.06
CA VAL A 53 7.00 7.34 3.34
C VAL A 53 7.26 7.35 1.84
N THR A 54 6.49 6.58 1.08
CA THR A 54 6.56 6.55 -0.38
C THR A 54 5.18 6.36 -0.97
N PHE A 55 4.80 7.24 -1.88
CA PHE A 55 3.56 7.12 -2.65
C PHE A 55 3.82 6.34 -3.95
N ASN A 56 2.85 5.59 -4.44
CA ASN A 56 3.01 4.87 -5.70
C ASN A 56 2.81 5.79 -6.92
N THR A 57 3.02 5.24 -8.11
CA THR A 57 2.85 5.99 -9.37
C THR A 57 1.43 6.49 -9.59
N ALA A 58 0.41 5.77 -9.10
CA ALA A 58 -0.98 6.20 -9.22
C ALA A 58 -1.26 7.51 -8.47
N CYS A 59 -0.66 7.70 -7.28
CA CYS A 59 -0.70 9.00 -6.59
C CYS A 59 -0.06 10.11 -7.41
N ILE A 60 1.14 9.85 -7.96
CA ILE A 60 1.90 10.85 -8.71
C ILE A 60 1.22 11.23 -10.03
N ALA A 61 0.55 10.28 -10.68
CA ALA A 61 -0.17 10.51 -11.93
C ALA A 61 -1.52 11.21 -11.70
N GLY A 62 -2.17 11.01 -10.55
CA GLY A 62 -3.47 11.63 -10.29
C GLY A 62 -3.40 13.06 -9.76
N LEU A 63 -2.21 13.55 -9.38
CA LEU A 63 -1.89 14.94 -9.06
C LEU A 63 -0.67 15.38 -9.88
N ASP A 64 -0.77 15.30 -11.21
CA ASP A 64 0.33 15.46 -12.18
C ASP A 64 0.95 16.87 -12.23
N ASP A 65 0.23 17.89 -11.77
CA ASP A 65 0.70 19.27 -11.60
C ASP A 65 1.47 19.50 -10.28
N ALA A 66 1.27 18.67 -9.25
CA ALA A 66 1.79 18.92 -7.90
C ALA A 66 3.19 18.33 -7.61
N VAL A 67 4.25 19.14 -7.57
CA VAL A 67 5.61 18.68 -7.17
C VAL A 67 5.77 18.63 -5.65
N TYR A 68 5.01 19.47 -4.95
CA TYR A 68 4.96 19.59 -3.50
C TYR A 68 3.56 19.24 -3.01
N ILE A 69 3.51 18.64 -1.81
CA ILE A 69 2.28 18.26 -1.14
C ILE A 69 2.34 18.63 0.35
N GLN A 70 1.18 18.70 0.97
CA GLN A 70 1.02 18.68 2.43
C GLN A 70 0.41 17.35 2.86
N ILE A 71 0.82 16.87 4.04
CA ILE A 71 0.26 15.69 4.70
C ILE A 71 -0.45 16.15 5.96
N LEU A 72 -1.73 15.80 6.09
CA LEU A 72 -2.54 16.05 7.27
C LEU A 72 -2.94 14.73 7.91
N VAL A 73 -2.93 14.65 9.24
CA VAL A 73 -3.32 13.45 9.98
C VAL A 73 -4.39 13.81 11.00
N ASN A 74 -5.49 13.08 10.99
CA ASN A 74 -6.49 13.10 12.05
C ASN A 74 -6.25 11.89 12.96
N GLN A 75 -5.87 12.17 14.20
CA GLN A 75 -5.52 11.13 15.18
C GLN A 75 -6.74 10.42 15.78
N GLU A 76 -7.93 10.99 15.68
CA GLU A 76 -9.16 10.45 16.26
C GLU A 76 -9.77 9.41 15.31
N ASN A 77 -10.07 9.82 14.08
CA ASN A 77 -10.65 8.92 13.06
C ASN A 77 -9.60 8.14 12.26
N LYS A 78 -8.31 8.28 12.62
CA LYS A 78 -7.18 7.58 11.99
C LYS A 78 -7.14 7.74 10.47
N ARG A 79 -7.36 8.96 9.97
CA ARG A 79 -7.23 9.30 8.54
C ARG A 79 -6.00 10.13 8.26
N MET A 80 -5.42 9.91 7.09
CA MET A 80 -4.37 10.74 6.54
C MET A 80 -4.81 11.33 5.20
N VAL A 81 -4.59 12.63 5.01
CA VAL A 81 -4.93 13.37 3.79
C VAL A 81 -3.68 13.89 3.13
N VAL A 82 -3.65 13.82 1.81
CA VAL A 82 -2.61 14.44 0.97
C VAL A 82 -3.26 15.41 0.00
N ARG A 83 -2.78 16.64 -0.02
CA ARG A 83 -3.20 17.69 -0.95
C ARG A 83 -1.99 18.36 -1.60
N LYS A 84 -2.17 18.94 -2.78
CA LYS A 84 -1.13 19.72 -3.45
C LYS A 84 -0.87 21.03 -2.71
N CYS A 85 0.36 21.54 -2.82
CA CYS A 85 0.74 22.85 -2.31
C CYS A 85 1.89 23.42 -3.17
N GLU A 86 2.23 24.68 -2.93
CA GLU A 86 3.37 25.34 -3.56
C GLU A 86 4.68 25.03 -2.82
N GLU A 87 5.82 25.28 -3.49
CA GLU A 87 7.15 25.05 -2.92
C GLU A 87 7.42 25.90 -1.67
N ASN A 88 6.89 27.12 -1.64
CA ASN A 88 7.09 28.08 -0.56
C ASN A 88 6.04 28.00 0.54
N ASP A 89 5.04 27.12 0.38
CA ASP A 89 4.04 26.93 1.41
C ASP A 89 4.66 26.32 2.66
N LYS A 90 4.11 26.68 3.81
CA LYS A 90 4.51 26.09 5.07
C LYS A 90 4.28 24.57 5.01
N ASP A 91 5.25 23.82 5.52
CA ASP A 91 5.18 22.36 5.63
C ASP A 91 5.08 21.64 4.26
N ALA A 92 5.53 22.30 3.17
CA ALA A 92 5.58 21.72 1.84
C ALA A 92 6.59 20.56 1.74
N LEU A 93 6.13 19.41 1.26
CA LEU A 93 6.92 18.19 1.10
C LEU A 93 7.08 17.84 -0.38
N ARG A 94 8.32 17.83 -0.87
CA ARG A 94 8.63 17.37 -2.23
C ARG A 94 8.51 15.84 -2.30
N TRP A 95 7.37 15.36 -2.79
CA TRP A 95 7.04 13.92 -2.91
C TRP A 95 7.43 13.27 -4.24
N CYS A 96 7.80 14.05 -5.25
CA CYS A 96 8.21 13.52 -6.55
C CYS A 96 9.37 14.31 -7.17
N VAL A 97 10.02 13.68 -8.14
CA VAL A 97 10.97 14.31 -9.06
C VAL A 97 10.27 14.45 -10.40
N ALA A 98 10.05 15.69 -10.81
CA ALA A 98 9.52 16.04 -12.13
C ALA A 98 10.68 16.43 -13.06
N LYS A 99 10.80 15.71 -14.17
CA LYS A 99 11.63 16.05 -15.34
C LYS A 99 10.69 16.18 -16.56
N PRO A 100 11.11 16.85 -17.65
CA PRO A 100 10.26 17.08 -18.81
C PRO A 100 9.53 15.83 -19.32
N ASP A 101 10.22 14.68 -19.38
CA ASP A 101 9.65 13.44 -19.91
C ASP A 101 9.19 12.44 -18.85
N LYS A 102 9.52 12.66 -17.57
CA LYS A 102 9.33 11.64 -16.52
C LYS A 102 9.03 12.24 -15.16
N ARG A 103 8.01 11.68 -14.51
CA ARG A 103 7.67 11.92 -13.12
C ARG A 103 7.87 10.66 -12.30
N LYS A 104 8.64 10.76 -11.22
CA LYS A 104 8.94 9.61 -10.36
C LYS A 104 8.68 9.94 -8.91
N SER A 105 7.97 9.05 -8.23
CA SER A 105 7.79 9.13 -6.78
C SER A 105 9.13 9.14 -6.04
N ARG A 106 9.20 9.92 -4.97
CA ARG A 106 10.37 10.06 -4.10
C ARG A 106 10.12 9.35 -2.77
N LYS A 107 11.13 8.61 -2.31
CA LYS A 107 11.19 8.15 -0.91
C LYS A 107 11.43 9.36 -0.02
N MET A 108 10.46 9.72 0.81
CA MET A 108 10.56 10.82 1.75
C MET A 108 11.05 10.28 3.09
N THR A 109 12.15 10.80 3.63
CA THR A 109 12.70 10.37 4.93
C THR A 109 12.05 11.17 6.05
N ASN A 110 11.54 10.51 7.09
CA ASN A 110 10.67 11.13 8.09
C ASN A 110 10.63 10.39 9.44
N LYS A 111 11.79 10.28 10.10
CA LYS A 111 11.96 9.53 11.36
C LYS A 111 10.92 9.84 12.44
N ILE A 112 10.63 11.13 12.68
CA ILE A 112 9.72 11.56 13.75
C ILE A 112 8.27 11.23 13.38
N PHE A 113 7.84 11.63 12.17
CA PHE A 113 6.49 11.35 11.69
C PHE A 113 6.17 9.85 11.71
N SER A 114 7.06 9.01 11.17
CA SER A 114 6.84 7.56 11.19
C SER A 114 6.84 7.01 12.61
N ALA A 115 7.68 7.49 13.53
CA ALA A 115 7.63 7.05 14.92
C ALA A 115 6.25 7.35 15.56
N MET A 116 5.72 8.55 15.36
CA MET A 116 4.39 8.93 15.86
C MET A 116 3.28 8.05 15.26
N MET A 117 3.36 7.76 13.96
CA MET A 117 2.37 6.88 13.30
C MET A 117 2.43 5.45 13.84
N TYR A 118 3.64 4.91 14.07
CA TYR A 118 3.80 3.56 14.61
C TYR A 118 3.30 3.46 16.05
N GLU A 119 3.59 4.47 16.88
CA GLU A 119 3.09 4.55 18.24
C GLU A 119 1.57 4.68 18.27
N MET A 120 1.01 5.63 17.50
CA MET A 120 -0.43 5.88 17.42
C MET A 120 -1.24 4.64 17.00
N MET A 121 -0.66 3.79 16.14
CA MET A 121 -1.33 2.63 15.58
C MET A 121 -0.93 1.30 16.23
N GLY A 122 0.02 1.30 17.17
CA GLY A 122 0.57 0.08 17.77
C GLY A 122 1.29 -0.83 16.76
N TRP A 123 1.91 -0.24 15.73
CA TRP A 123 2.55 -0.97 14.64
C TRP A 123 3.90 -1.55 15.04
N ASN A 124 4.22 -2.72 14.49
CA ASN A 124 5.49 -3.41 14.69
C ASN A 124 6.60 -2.76 13.86
N LEU A 125 7.70 -2.40 14.52
CA LEU A 125 8.87 -1.72 13.94
C LEU A 125 9.65 -2.55 12.92
N ASP A 126 9.43 -3.87 12.85
CA ASP A 126 10.00 -4.77 11.85
C ASP A 126 9.08 -4.97 10.64
N CYS A 127 7.94 -4.27 10.60
CA CYS A 127 7.01 -4.28 9.49
C CYS A 127 7.03 -2.95 8.71
N ARG A 128 6.47 -2.99 7.52
CA ARG A 128 6.08 -1.83 6.72
C ARG A 128 4.61 -1.96 6.36
N TYR A 129 3.95 -0.82 6.26
CA TYR A 129 2.50 -0.73 6.15
C TYR A 129 2.15 -0.07 4.83
N LYS A 130 1.32 -0.73 4.03
CA LYS A 130 0.78 -0.16 2.78
C LYS A 130 -0.69 0.12 2.99
N ILE A 131 -1.10 1.32 2.64
CA ILE A 131 -2.48 1.80 2.78
C ILE A 131 -2.97 2.21 1.40
N LEU A 132 -4.17 1.76 1.05
CA LEU A 132 -4.84 2.18 -0.17
C LEU A 132 -5.52 3.53 0.06
N GLY A 133 -5.52 4.37 -0.98
CA GLY A 133 -6.04 5.71 -0.93
C GLY A 133 -7.17 5.93 -1.93
N HIS A 134 -8.08 6.82 -1.56
CA HIS A 134 -9.16 7.28 -2.43
C HIS A 134 -8.87 8.69 -2.93
N LYS A 135 -9.00 8.88 -4.25
CA LYS A 135 -8.97 10.21 -4.87
C LYS A 135 -10.36 10.82 -4.75
N ILE A 136 -10.48 12.00 -4.14
CA ILE A 136 -11.75 12.74 -4.04
C ILE A 136 -11.56 14.20 -4.42
N SER A 137 -12.67 14.85 -4.79
CA SER A 137 -12.72 16.29 -4.99
C SER A 137 -13.37 16.96 -3.78
N PHE A 138 -12.71 17.97 -3.21
CA PHE A 138 -13.19 18.72 -2.05
C PHE A 138 -12.79 20.19 -2.20
N GLU A 139 -13.73 21.11 -2.01
CA GLU A 139 -13.49 22.57 -2.16
C GLU A 139 -12.86 22.98 -3.51
N GLY A 140 -13.14 22.25 -4.59
CA GLY A 140 -12.56 22.48 -5.91
C GLY A 140 -11.12 21.93 -6.08
N GLU A 141 -10.56 21.35 -5.02
CA GLU A 141 -9.26 20.70 -5.04
C GLU A 141 -9.39 19.18 -5.15
N THR A 142 -8.38 18.57 -5.75
CA THR A 142 -8.22 17.11 -5.74
C THR A 142 -7.33 16.72 -4.57
N ILE A 143 -7.79 15.79 -3.74
CA ILE A 143 -7.05 15.27 -2.59
C ILE A 143 -7.05 13.74 -2.56
N TYR A 144 -6.08 13.17 -1.85
CA TYR A 144 -6.09 11.75 -1.47
C TYR A 144 -6.44 11.59 0.00
N VAL A 145 -7.29 10.62 0.29
CA VAL A 145 -7.63 10.20 1.66
C VAL A 145 -7.21 8.75 1.85
N PHE A 146 -6.46 8.48 2.91
CA PHE A 146 -5.96 7.17 3.31
C PHE A 146 -6.55 6.82 4.68
N ASP A 147 -7.22 5.68 4.78
CA ASP A 147 -7.70 5.13 6.05
C ASP A 147 -6.58 4.32 6.70
N LEU A 148 -6.07 4.76 7.84
CA LEU A 148 -4.95 4.11 8.51
C LEU A 148 -5.35 2.79 9.20
N MET A 149 -6.65 2.50 9.33
CA MET A 149 -7.12 1.22 9.87
C MET A 149 -7.11 0.12 8.80
N GLU A 150 -7.24 0.50 7.52
CA GLU A 150 -7.25 -0.41 6.36
C GLU A 150 -5.81 -0.58 5.80
N THR A 151 -4.93 -1.21 6.59
CA THR A 151 -3.51 -1.40 6.23
C THR A 151 -3.17 -2.84 5.83
N GLU A 152 -2.43 -2.98 4.73
CA GLU A 152 -1.67 -4.16 4.38
C GLU A 152 -0.31 -4.17 5.10
N ILE A 153 0.04 -5.28 5.75
CA ILE A 153 1.27 -5.41 6.54
C ILE A 153 2.27 -6.31 5.81
N TYR A 154 3.53 -5.90 5.77
CA TYR A 154 4.63 -6.67 5.18
C TYR A 154 5.84 -6.63 6.10
N LEU A 155 6.64 -7.70 6.15
CA LEU A 155 7.92 -7.67 6.87
C LEU A 155 8.90 -6.72 6.19
N ASP A 156 9.46 -5.77 6.94
CA ASP A 156 10.53 -4.88 6.48
C ASP A 156 11.87 -5.57 6.72
N THR A 157 12.27 -6.45 5.80
CA THR A 157 13.56 -7.13 5.92
C THR A 157 14.68 -6.11 5.77
N LYS A 158 15.26 -5.69 6.89
CA LYS A 158 16.57 -5.04 6.89
C LYS A 158 17.54 -6.02 6.26
N GLY A 159 17.95 -5.78 5.01
CA GLY A 159 19.01 -6.55 4.39
C GLY A 159 20.17 -6.60 5.37
N LYS A 160 20.64 -7.80 5.72
CA LYS A 160 21.82 -8.00 6.57
C LYS A 160 23.05 -7.45 5.84
N ARG A 161 23.22 -6.13 5.80
CA ARG A 161 24.55 -5.52 5.75
C ARG A 161 25.02 -5.42 7.18
N GLN A 162 25.45 -6.56 7.73
CA GLN A 162 26.36 -6.54 8.86
C GLN A 162 27.64 -5.88 8.35
N LYS A 163 27.79 -4.58 8.62
CA LYS A 163 29.07 -3.91 8.54
C LYS A 163 29.89 -4.46 9.72
N LYS A 164 30.67 -5.52 9.49
CA LYS A 164 31.83 -5.83 10.35
C LYS A 164 32.67 -4.56 10.36
N ASN A 165 32.68 -3.84 11.46
CA ASN A 165 33.69 -2.83 11.80
C ASN A 165 33.79 -2.79 13.32
N ALA A 166 34.46 -3.81 13.83
CA ALA A 166 35.16 -3.94 15.10
C ALA A 166 36.11 -5.12 14.79
N GLU A 167 37.44 -5.02 14.75
CA GLU A 167 38.42 -4.17 15.42
C GLU A 167 39.66 -4.02 14.51
N ASN A 168 40.43 -2.96 14.72
CA ASN A 168 41.90 -2.95 14.90
C ASN A 168 42.46 -1.57 14.54
N GLN A 169 42.64 -0.76 15.58
CA GLN A 169 43.67 0.27 15.64
C GLN A 169 44.96 -0.36 16.20
N GLU A 170 46.09 0.21 15.76
CA GLU A 170 47.50 -0.05 16.15
C GLU A 170 48.17 -1.25 15.42
N SER A 171 49.30 -1.15 14.72
CA SER A 171 50.30 -0.10 14.49
C SER A 171 51.25 -0.48 13.32
N ALA A 172 51.93 0.54 12.76
CA ALA A 172 53.26 0.52 12.15
C ALA A 172 53.50 -0.10 10.74
N GLU A 173 53.70 0.83 9.78
CA GLU A 173 54.84 1.00 8.86
C GLU A 173 55.45 -0.16 8.03
N SER A 174 55.55 0.16 6.72
CA SER A 174 56.65 -0.13 5.77
C SER A 174 56.54 -1.26 4.72
N SER A 175 56.52 -0.80 3.46
CA SER A 175 57.31 -1.28 2.29
C SER A 175 56.85 -2.46 1.42
N ASN A 176 56.47 -2.10 0.18
CA ASN A 176 56.88 -2.64 -1.13
C ASN A 176 57.14 -4.14 -1.34
N ASN A 177 56.33 -4.81 -2.18
CA ASN A 177 56.63 -5.18 -3.58
C ASN A 177 55.84 -6.41 -4.07
N ASN A 178 55.55 -6.38 -5.38
CA ASN A 178 54.88 -7.35 -6.24
C ASN A 178 55.32 -8.83 -6.06
N ILE A 179 54.41 -9.76 -6.38
CA ILE A 179 54.65 -10.90 -7.30
C ILE A 179 53.30 -11.43 -7.83
N GLU A 180 53.31 -11.70 -9.14
CA GLU A 180 52.24 -12.24 -10.00
C GLU A 180 51.81 -13.70 -9.72
N ARG A 181 50.72 -14.07 -10.43
CA ARG A 181 50.30 -15.42 -10.88
C ARG A 181 49.51 -16.22 -9.82
N THR A 182 48.33 -16.80 -10.07
CA THR A 182 47.81 -17.48 -11.26
C THR A 182 46.29 -17.63 -11.16
N SER A 183 45.66 -17.82 -12.31
CA SER A 183 44.24 -17.96 -12.65
C SER A 183 43.45 -19.15 -12.06
N LEU A 184 42.12 -18.94 -12.01
CA LEU A 184 40.97 -19.86 -12.22
C LEU A 184 40.21 -20.48 -11.04
N SER A 185 38.89 -20.54 -11.27
CA SER A 185 37.78 -21.23 -10.56
C SER A 185 37.17 -20.47 -9.37
N ASN A 186 35.86 -20.31 -9.21
CA ASN A 186 34.69 -20.74 -9.96
C ASN A 186 33.55 -19.75 -9.70
N ALA A 187 32.64 -19.66 -10.67
CA ALA A 187 31.35 -19.01 -10.53
C ALA A 187 30.45 -19.77 -9.52
N SER A 188 29.34 -19.10 -9.20
CA SER A 188 28.09 -19.61 -8.64
C SER A 188 28.08 -20.00 -7.17
N GLU A 189 27.76 -19.04 -6.29
CA GLU A 189 27.09 -19.27 -4.99
C GLU A 189 26.68 -17.93 -4.35
N ASP A 190 25.61 -17.26 -4.85
CA ASP A 190 24.85 -16.28 -4.01
C ASP A 190 23.50 -15.79 -4.57
N ASN A 191 22.84 -16.54 -5.46
CA ASN A 191 21.52 -16.15 -5.99
C ASN A 191 20.34 -16.64 -5.12
N THR A 192 20.49 -17.73 -4.37
CA THR A 192 19.39 -18.35 -3.62
C THR A 192 18.96 -17.52 -2.40
N SER A 193 19.91 -16.92 -1.69
CA SER A 193 19.65 -16.14 -0.46
C SER A 193 18.91 -14.83 -0.75
N THR A 194 19.26 -14.17 -1.84
CA THR A 194 18.68 -12.89 -2.25
C THR A 194 17.25 -13.04 -2.75
N GLU A 195 16.95 -14.10 -3.52
CA GLU A 195 15.58 -14.40 -3.97
C GLU A 195 14.65 -14.76 -2.82
N GLU A 196 15.09 -15.55 -1.84
CA GLU A 196 14.27 -15.92 -0.69
C GLU A 196 13.96 -14.71 0.21
N ILE A 197 14.92 -13.82 0.41
CA ILE A 197 14.71 -12.55 1.11
C ILE A 197 13.68 -11.70 0.35
N ASN A 198 13.79 -11.63 -0.98
CA ASN A 198 12.87 -10.87 -1.82
C ASN A 198 11.46 -11.50 -1.85
N LYS A 199 11.34 -12.83 -1.77
CA LYS A 199 10.06 -13.54 -1.62
C LYS A 199 9.43 -13.23 -0.27
N LYS A 200 10.20 -13.30 0.83
CA LYS A 200 9.72 -12.99 2.20
C LYS A 200 9.31 -11.53 2.37
N THR A 201 10.02 -10.57 1.75
CA THR A 201 9.61 -9.16 1.79
C THR A 201 8.31 -8.92 1.02
N ARG A 202 8.05 -9.66 -0.06
CA ARG A 202 6.82 -9.58 -0.85
C ARG A 202 5.66 -10.38 -0.26
N THR A 203 5.93 -11.27 0.69
CA THR A 203 4.90 -12.05 1.37
C THR A 203 4.23 -11.14 2.41
N PRO A 204 2.92 -10.88 2.31
CA PRO A 204 2.21 -10.12 3.32
C PRO A 204 2.26 -10.86 4.66
N PHE A 205 2.53 -10.12 5.74
CA PHE A 205 2.57 -10.63 7.10
C PHE A 205 1.23 -10.35 7.74
N TYR A 206 0.40 -11.37 7.88
CA TYR A 206 -0.91 -11.21 8.51
C TYR A 206 -0.82 -11.43 10.03
N PRO A 207 -1.56 -10.65 10.85
CA PRO A 207 -1.82 -11.00 12.24
C PRO A 207 -2.34 -12.45 12.34
N LYS A 208 -1.98 -13.15 13.41
CA LYS A 208 -2.34 -14.58 13.60
C LYS A 208 -3.85 -14.83 13.48
N GLU A 209 -4.66 -13.86 13.90
CA GLU A 209 -6.13 -13.92 13.88
C GLU A 209 -6.73 -13.90 12.47
N TRP A 210 -5.95 -13.52 11.44
CA TRP A 210 -6.43 -13.46 10.05
C TRP A 210 -5.93 -14.65 9.20
N LYS A 211 -5.14 -15.54 9.80
CA LYS A 211 -4.52 -16.66 9.06
C LYS A 211 -5.55 -17.63 8.47
N ASP A 212 -6.72 -17.73 9.09
CA ASP A 212 -7.76 -18.70 8.76
C ASP A 212 -9.06 -18.03 8.23
N SER A 213 -8.99 -16.77 7.77
CA SER A 213 -10.15 -16.05 7.21
C SER A 213 -9.78 -15.22 5.98
N PHE A 214 -10.65 -15.19 4.97
CA PHE A 214 -10.50 -14.34 3.77
C PHE A 214 -11.02 -12.91 4.00
N GLY A 215 -11.76 -12.67 5.08
CA GLY A 215 -12.29 -11.36 5.43
C GLY A 215 -13.44 -11.41 6.43
N LEU A 216 -14.44 -10.54 6.26
CA LEU A 216 -15.63 -10.54 7.10
C LEU A 216 -16.73 -11.39 6.45
N PRO A 217 -17.52 -12.14 7.23
CA PRO A 217 -18.77 -12.75 6.73
C PRO A 217 -19.65 -11.71 6.04
N VAL A 218 -20.38 -12.11 4.99
CA VAL A 218 -21.20 -11.18 4.19
C VAL A 218 -22.18 -10.37 5.04
N GLU A 219 -22.79 -10.99 6.05
CA GLU A 219 -23.70 -10.29 6.97
C GLU A 219 -23.01 -9.21 7.80
N GLU A 220 -21.82 -9.49 8.33
CA GLU A 220 -21.04 -8.54 9.14
C GLU A 220 -20.50 -7.41 8.27
N HIS A 221 -20.06 -7.74 7.06
CA HIS A 221 -19.65 -6.74 6.07
C HIS A 221 -20.80 -5.79 5.71
N ARG A 222 -22.03 -6.31 5.52
CA ARG A 222 -23.22 -5.47 5.26
C ARG A 222 -23.49 -4.51 6.43
N LYS A 223 -23.43 -5.01 7.67
CA LYS A 223 -23.59 -4.20 8.89
C LYS A 223 -22.49 -3.14 9.03
N ALA A 224 -21.25 -3.45 8.65
CA ALA A 224 -20.14 -2.50 8.70
C ALA A 224 -20.30 -1.34 7.68
N LEU A 225 -20.94 -1.59 6.54
CA LEU A 225 -21.24 -0.58 5.52
C LEU A 225 -22.47 0.29 5.85
N GLU A 226 -23.28 -0.08 6.84
CA GLU A 226 -24.40 0.75 7.29
C GLU A 226 -23.86 2.01 7.97
N ILE A 227 -23.69 3.07 7.17
CA ILE A 227 -23.33 4.40 7.65
C ILE A 227 -24.46 4.88 8.57
N ASN A 228 -24.21 4.88 9.87
CA ASN A 228 -25.14 5.45 10.83
C ASN A 228 -25.05 6.98 10.76
N MET A 229 -25.83 7.59 9.86
CA MET A 229 -25.88 9.05 9.65
C MET A 229 -26.30 9.83 10.91
N LEU A 230 -26.75 9.17 11.98
CA LEU A 230 -27.09 9.78 13.26
C LEU A 230 -25.95 9.76 14.30
N LYS A 231 -24.86 9.01 14.05
CA LYS A 231 -23.78 8.84 15.03
C LYS A 231 -22.88 10.08 15.07
N GLY A 232 -23.34 11.11 15.79
CA GLY A 232 -22.61 12.37 15.99
C GLY A 232 -23.46 13.64 16.00
N TYR A 233 -24.75 13.56 15.71
CA TYR A 233 -25.65 14.72 15.85
C TYR A 233 -26.16 14.80 17.29
N ALA A 234 -25.95 15.94 17.95
CA ALA A 234 -26.63 16.25 19.20
C ALA A 234 -28.12 16.46 18.90
N GLU A 235 -28.99 15.65 19.50
CA GLU A 235 -30.42 15.90 19.51
C GLU A 235 -30.69 17.18 20.32
N PHE A 236 -31.00 18.28 19.64
CA PHE A 236 -31.55 19.46 20.29
C PHE A 236 -33.01 19.18 20.63
N THR A 237 -33.27 18.67 21.83
CA THR A 237 -34.62 18.68 22.40
C THR A 237 -34.98 20.12 22.72
N THR A 238 -35.90 20.71 21.96
CA THR A 238 -36.50 22.00 22.31
C THR A 238 -37.47 21.78 23.49
N PRO A 239 -37.31 22.50 24.61
CA PRO A 239 -38.27 22.44 25.70
C PRO A 239 -39.57 23.12 25.26
N LYS A 240 -40.70 22.45 25.52
CA LYS A 240 -42.05 22.99 25.39
C LYS A 240 -42.41 23.88 26.57
#